data_AF-A0A7W8WD18-F1
#
_entry.id   AF-A0A7W8WD18-F1
#
_cell.length_a   1.000
_cell.length_b   1.000
_cell.length_c   1.000
_cell.angle_alpha   90.00
_cell.angle_beta   90.00
_cell.angle_gamma   90.00
#
_symmetry.space_group_name_H-M   'P 1'
#
loop_
_entity.id
_entity.type
_entity.pdbx_description
1 polymer ?
#
loop_
_entity_poly.entity_id
_entity_poly.type
_entity_poly.pdbx_seq_one_letter_code
_entity_poly.pdbx_strand_id
1 'polypeptide(L)'
;MTTDDRLSVLAMSGKHRAWLRQHLFPGDGKEAVAIALCGQAVGVRRSQLFVHEVVLVPYDACRVRGPDAVAWSVEAVLPALTAR
;
A
#
# COMPACT_ATOMS: atom_id res chain seq x y z
N MET A 1 11.82 -22.79 -17.39
CA MET A 1 12.58 -23.29 -16.22
C MET A 1 13.25 -22.06 -15.60
N THR A 2 12.85 -21.54 -14.46
CA THR A 2 12.08 -22.05 -13.32
C THR A 2 11.02 -21.03 -12.92
N THR A 3 9.77 -21.45 -12.70
CA THR A 3 8.86 -20.68 -11.86
C THR A 3 9.59 -20.50 -10.54
N ASP A 4 9.95 -19.26 -10.20
CA ASP A 4 10.60 -18.94 -8.92
C ASP A 4 9.57 -19.25 -7.84
N ASP A 5 9.61 -20.48 -7.31
CA ASP A 5 8.71 -21.00 -6.26
C ASP A 5 9.06 -20.38 -4.90
N ARG A 6 9.54 -19.13 -4.91
CA ARG A 6 9.90 -18.38 -3.73
C ARG A 6 8.64 -17.87 -3.06
N LEU A 7 8.50 -18.22 -1.80
CA LEU A 7 7.47 -17.65 -0.95
C LEU A 7 7.67 -16.14 -0.83
N SER A 8 6.66 -15.37 -1.26
CA SER A 8 6.62 -13.92 -1.12
C SER A 8 5.77 -13.56 0.10
N VAL A 9 6.39 -12.86 1.06
CA VAL A 9 5.76 -12.49 2.34
C VAL A 9 5.79 -10.99 2.53
N LEU A 10 4.64 -10.39 2.87
CA LEU A 10 4.54 -9.02 3.34
C LEU A 10 4.47 -9.01 4.87
N ALA A 11 5.42 -8.33 5.52
CA ALA A 11 5.44 -8.12 6.95
C ALA A 11 5.07 -6.67 7.30
N MET A 12 4.12 -6.51 8.21
CA MET A 12 3.52 -5.24 8.58
C MET A 12 3.34 -5.13 10.10
N SER A 13 3.61 -3.95 10.66
CA SER A 13 3.35 -3.69 12.09
C SER A 13 1.85 -3.60 12.39
N GLY A 14 1.46 -3.89 13.64
CA GLY A 14 0.07 -3.71 14.08
C GLY A 14 -0.43 -2.27 13.92
N LYS A 15 0.48 -1.28 14.07
CA LYS A 15 0.20 0.15 13.87
C LYS A 15 -0.16 0.45 12.41
N HIS A 16 0.64 -0.01 11.44
CA HIS A 16 0.35 0.15 10.02
C HIS A 16 -0.98 -0.50 9.64
N ARG A 17 -1.25 -1.70 10.17
CA ARG A 17 -2.54 -2.39 9.98
C ARG A 17 -3.73 -1.60 10.52
N ALA A 18 -3.58 -0.96 11.68
CA ALA A 18 -4.64 -0.16 12.29
C ALA A 18 -4.96 1.08 11.45
N TRP A 19 -3.93 1.80 11.00
CA TRP A 19 -4.08 2.96 10.12
C TRP A 19 -4.73 2.60 8.79
N LEU A 20 -4.26 1.53 8.14
CA LEU A 20 -4.86 1.04 6.90
C LEU A 20 -6.32 0.62 7.11
N ARG A 21 -6.65 -0.05 8.21
CA ARG A 21 -8.03 -0.44 8.49
C ARG A 21 -8.94 0.78 8.59
N GLN A 22 -8.51 1.80 9.34
CA GLN A 22 -9.28 3.02 9.52
C GLN A 22 -9.49 3.79 8.21
N HIS A 23 -8.47 3.83 7.35
CA HIS A 23 -8.51 4.59 6.10
C HIS A 23 -9.16 3.82 4.94
N LEU A 24 -8.90 2.52 4.80
CA LEU A 24 -9.43 1.72 3.70
C LEU A 24 -10.88 1.28 3.94
N PHE A 25 -11.34 1.29 5.19
CA PHE A 25 -12.69 0.87 5.56
C PHE A 25 -13.39 1.91 6.45
N PRO A 26 -13.61 3.15 5.96
CA PRO A 26 -14.25 4.20 6.75
C PRO A 26 -15.78 3.99 6.92
N GLY A 27 -16.37 2.99 6.26
CA GLY A 27 -17.78 2.62 6.39
C GLY A 27 -18.72 3.26 5.37
N ASP A 28 -18.20 3.98 4.37
CA ASP A 28 -18.99 4.66 3.34
C ASP A 28 -19.24 3.83 2.07
N GLY A 29 -18.74 2.60 2.04
CA GLY A 29 -18.91 1.67 0.91
C GLY A 29 -18.16 2.07 -0.36
N LYS A 30 -17.19 2.98 -0.28
CA LYS A 30 -16.39 3.43 -1.43
C LYS A 30 -14.95 2.93 -1.32
N GLU A 31 -14.30 2.71 -2.46
CA GLU A 31 -12.89 2.35 -2.53
C GLU A 31 -11.99 3.45 -1.94
N ALA A 32 -10.81 3.06 -1.46
CA ALA A 32 -9.79 3.97 -0.92
C ALA A 32 -8.40 3.42 -1.25
N VAL A 33 -7.39 4.29 -1.23
CA VAL A 33 -6.04 3.94 -1.70
C VAL A 33 -5.01 4.27 -0.65
N ALA A 34 -4.06 3.37 -0.43
CA ALA A 34 -2.86 3.62 0.35
C ALA A 34 -1.67 2.96 -0.32
N ILE A 35 -0.49 3.57 -0.18
CA ILE A 35 0.78 3.06 -0.69
C ILE A 35 1.65 2.63 0.50
N ALA A 36 2.14 1.40 0.47
CA ALA A 36 3.08 0.88 1.45
C ALA A 36 4.50 0.97 0.91
N LEU A 37 5.36 1.77 1.53
CA LEU A 37 6.78 1.82 1.20
C LEU A 37 7.49 0.68 1.92
N CYS A 38 8.09 -0.20 1.13
CA CYS A 38 8.63 -1.46 1.61
C CYS A 38 10.11 -1.58 1.33
N GLY A 39 10.86 -2.05 2.33
CA GLY A 39 12.19 -2.61 2.12
C GLY A 39 12.06 -4.05 1.65
N GLN A 40 12.89 -4.46 0.70
CA GLN A 40 12.90 -5.84 0.21
C GLN A 40 14.13 -6.59 0.74
N ALA A 41 13.90 -7.76 1.34
CA ALA A 41 14.93 -8.72 1.66
C ALA A 41 14.77 -9.96 0.78
N VAL A 42 15.75 -10.22 -0.09
CA VAL A 42 15.73 -11.37 -1.00
C VAL A 42 16.62 -12.48 -0.44
N GLY A 43 16.01 -13.61 -0.07
CA GLY A 43 16.70 -14.81 0.38
C GLY A 43 16.65 -15.94 -0.66
N VAL A 44 17.32 -17.05 -0.37
CA VAL A 44 17.38 -18.22 -1.29
C VAL A 44 16.01 -18.88 -1.49
N ARG A 45 15.17 -18.93 -0.46
CA ARG A 45 13.85 -19.60 -0.49
C ARG A 45 12.65 -18.67 -0.29
N ARG A 46 12.89 -17.42 0.13
CA ARG A 46 11.82 -16.46 0.44
C ARG A 46 12.23 -15.04 0.05
N SER A 47 11.26 -14.28 -0.41
CA SER A 47 11.35 -12.83 -0.61
C SER A 47 10.42 -12.18 0.40
N GLN A 48 10.94 -11.24 1.18
CA GLN A 48 10.18 -10.56 2.23
C GLN A 48 10.14 -9.06 1.98
N LEU A 49 8.94 -8.50 1.97
CA LEU A 49 8.68 -7.07 1.95
C LEU A 49 8.36 -6.61 3.37
N PHE A 50 9.12 -5.66 3.89
CA PHE A 50 8.90 -5.07 5.20
C PHE A 50 8.32 -3.67 5.04
N VAL A 51 7.09 -3.47 5.52
CA VAL A 51 6.43 -2.15 5.46
C VAL A 51 7.12 -1.22 6.46
N HIS A 52 7.82 -0.21 5.95
CA HIS A 52 8.44 0.85 6.75
C HIS A 52 7.50 2.03 6.95
N GLU A 53 6.75 2.38 5.91
CA GLU A 53 5.85 3.53 5.92
C GLU A 53 4.57 3.22 5.14
N VAL A 54 3.48 3.87 5.54
CA VAL A 54 2.20 3.84 4.83
C VAL A 54 1.80 5.28 4.51
N VAL A 55 1.63 5.55 3.22
CA VAL A 55 1.14 6.83 2.70
C VAL A 55 -0.32 6.64 2.34
N LEU A 56 -1.20 7.37 3.03
CA LEU A 56 -2.64 7.34 2.77
C LEU A 56 -2.95 8.33 1.65
N VAL A 57 -3.66 7.91 0.61
CA VAL A 57 -4.12 8.83 -0.43
C VAL A 57 -5.33 9.57 0.12
N PRO A 58 -5.27 10.91 0.27
CA PRO A 58 -6.41 11.68 0.76
C PRO A 58 -7.66 11.46 -0.10
N TYR A 59 -8.84 11.34 0.51
CA TYR A 59 -10.06 11.04 -0.24
C TYR A 59 -10.44 12.14 -1.24
N ASP A 60 -10.05 13.39 -0.96
CA ASP A 60 -10.23 14.56 -1.83
C ASP A 60 -9.25 14.58 -3.01
N ALA A 61 -8.16 13.83 -2.95
CA ALA A 61 -7.25 13.61 -4.07
C ALA A 61 -7.79 12.55 -5.08
N CYS A 62 -8.85 11.82 -4.72
CA CYS A 62 -9.53 10.88 -5.60
C CYS A 62 -10.50 11.63 -6.53
N ARG A 63 -10.12 11.76 -7.81
CA ARG A 63 -10.98 12.30 -8.89
C ARG A 63 -12.21 11.43 -9.15
N VAL A 64 -12.10 10.12 -8.91
CA VAL A 64 -13.20 9.16 -8.90
C VAL A 64 -13.08 8.35 -7.60
N ARG A 65 -14.17 8.22 -6.84
CA ARG A 65 -14.23 7.39 -5.63
C ARG A 65 -15.62 6.78 -5.48
N GLY A 66 -15.82 5.65 -6.13
CA GLY A 66 -17.03 4.84 -6.11
C GLY A 66 -16.84 3.51 -5.39
N PRO A 67 -17.88 2.66 -5.34
CA PRO A 67 -17.81 1.33 -4.73
C PRO A 67 -16.88 0.36 -5.46
N ASP A 68 -16.78 0.50 -6.79
CA ASP A 68 -16.06 -0.44 -7.67
C ASP A 68 -14.99 0.26 -8.53
N ALA A 69 -14.72 1.54 -8.27
CA ALA A 69 -13.73 2.31 -9.02
C ALA A 69 -13.16 3.47 -8.22
N VAL A 70 -11.84 3.60 -8.25
CA VAL A 70 -11.10 4.74 -7.72
C VAL A 70 -10.09 5.24 -8.74
N ALA A 71 -10.06 6.55 -8.96
CA ALA A 71 -9.04 7.24 -9.74
C ALA A 71 -8.51 8.40 -8.91
N TRP A 72 -7.20 8.49 -8.78
CA TRP A 72 -6.52 9.46 -7.93
C TRP A 72 -5.26 9.96 -8.64
N SER A 73 -4.79 11.16 -8.27
CA SER A 73 -3.59 11.74 -8.86
C SER A 73 -2.34 11.25 -8.14
N VAL A 74 -1.32 10.80 -8.90
CA VAL A 74 -0.02 10.36 -8.35
C VAL A 74 0.68 11.45 -7.53
N GLU A 75 0.36 12.73 -7.78
CA GLU A 75 0.83 13.87 -6.99
C GLU A 75 0.59 13.69 -5.48
N ALA A 76 -0.48 12.98 -5.09
CA ALA A 76 -0.80 12.72 -3.69
C ALA A 76 0.25 11.87 -2.95
N VAL A 77 1.06 11.09 -3.67
CA VAL A 77 2.07 10.19 -3.08
C VAL A 77 3.48 10.50 -3.55
N LEU A 78 3.63 11.38 -4.55
CA LEU A 78 4.92 11.72 -5.14
C LEU A 78 5.95 12.20 -4.09
N PRO A 79 5.59 13.05 -3.10
CA PRO A 79 6.55 13.48 -2.07
C PRO A 79 7.20 12.31 -1.33
N ALA A 80 6.42 11.26 -1.04
CA ALA A 80 6.90 10.08 -0.33
C ALA A 80 7.74 9.15 -1.23
N LEU A 81 7.54 9.18 -2.54
CA LEU A 81 8.33 8.41 -3.51
C LEU A 81 9.64 9.09 -3.91
N THR A 82 9.69 10.42 -3.82
CA THR A 82 10.86 11.21 -4.22
C THR A 82 11.75 11.65 -3.05
N ALA A 83 11.30 11.48 -1.80
CA ALA A 83 12.12 11.69 -0.62
C ALA A 83 13.29 10.68 -0.64
N ARG A 84 14.49 11.18 -0.93
CA ARG A 84 15.74 10.43 -0.91
C ARG A 84 16.42 10.55 0.44
#